data_AF-A0A9X3WZM7-F1
#
_entry.id   AF-A0A9X3WZM7-F1
#
_cell.length_a   1.000
_cell.length_b   1.000
_cell.length_c   1.000
_cell.angle_alpha   90.00
_cell.angle_beta   90.00
_cell.angle_gamma   90.00
#
_symmetry.space_group_name_H-M   'P 1'
#
loop_
_entity.id
_entity.type
_entity.pdbx_description
1 polymer ?
#
loop_
_entity_poly.entity_id
_entity_poly.type
_entity_poly.pdbx_seq_one_letter_code
_entity_poly.pdbx_strand_id
1 'polypeptide(L)'
;MTYLVTNCFDWVGFHIVNRLLHDGNEVIGIDKMDTEKKENLALFIGRNSAFRHEEEIGNNVNDEMTAIYHISDQIERSKELASISARNNINIKFSKKSKPFHNDWTTIVCPILCGEWMERDDEGFYWGDEYIRFDSRRFDDEVIYIDDFISWLFQLENSNIKAREIRLHSNQMTGNGTDRASDLYLCQRKSPDRCKRLLHEHYRNFRNLYNVTNM
;
A
#
# COMPACT_ATOMS: atom_id res chain seq x y z
N MET A 1 -11.04 -9.41 14.46
CA MET A 1 -11.41 -9.20 13.05
C MET A 1 -10.28 -9.72 12.22
N THR A 2 -10.59 -10.42 11.14
CA THR A 2 -9.58 -11.13 10.34
C THR A 2 -9.48 -10.46 8.98
N TYR A 3 -8.25 -10.14 8.57
CA TYR A 3 -7.95 -9.42 7.35
C TYR A 3 -7.03 -10.25 6.46
N LEU A 4 -7.18 -10.11 5.15
CA LEU A 4 -6.25 -10.68 4.18
C LEU A 4 -5.52 -9.57 3.44
N VAL A 5 -4.19 -9.67 3.35
CA VAL A 5 -3.35 -8.70 2.63
C VAL A 5 -2.45 -9.44 1.65
N THR A 6 -2.60 -9.17 0.35
CA THR A 6 -1.66 -9.70 -0.66
C THR A 6 -0.46 -8.79 -0.82
N ASN A 7 0.67 -9.36 -1.26
CA ASN A 7 1.97 -8.70 -1.31
C ASN A 7 2.29 -8.04 0.04
N CYS A 8 2.10 -8.81 1.12
CA CYS A 8 2.21 -8.32 2.50
C CYS A 8 3.63 -7.89 2.90
N PHE A 9 4.66 -8.31 2.15
CA PHE A 9 6.04 -7.87 2.34
C PHE A 9 6.51 -6.88 1.26
N ASP A 10 5.62 -6.43 0.37
CA ASP A 10 5.84 -5.16 -0.31
C ASP A 10 5.72 -4.01 0.71
N TRP A 11 6.38 -2.89 0.44
CA TRP A 11 6.45 -1.79 1.39
C TRP A 11 5.06 -1.25 1.78
N VAL A 12 4.13 -1.10 0.83
CA VAL A 12 2.74 -0.68 1.14
C VAL A 12 2.01 -1.76 1.93
N GLY A 13 2.15 -3.02 1.53
CA GLY A 13 1.53 -4.16 2.23
C GLY A 13 2.02 -4.28 3.66
N PHE A 14 3.31 -4.10 3.87
CA PHE A 14 3.93 -4.12 5.19
C PHE A 14 3.34 -3.04 6.10
N HIS A 15 3.15 -1.82 5.61
CA HIS A 15 2.52 -0.73 6.38
C HIS A 15 1.05 -1.03 6.71
N ILE A 16 0.29 -1.64 5.80
CA ILE A 16 -1.09 -2.08 6.06
C ILE A 16 -1.11 -3.16 7.14
N VAL A 17 -0.29 -4.20 7.01
CA VAL A 17 -0.22 -5.31 7.98
C VAL A 17 0.20 -4.79 9.35
N ASN A 18 1.25 -3.98 9.41
CA ASN A 18 1.75 -3.42 10.65
C ASN A 18 0.66 -2.59 11.36
N ARG A 19 -0.10 -1.81 10.59
CA ARG A 19 -1.23 -1.05 11.14
C ARG A 19 -2.34 -1.97 11.68
N LEU A 20 -2.75 -2.98 10.90
CA LEU A 20 -3.78 -3.93 11.33
C LEU A 20 -3.40 -4.66 12.63
N LEU A 21 -2.16 -5.13 12.71
CA LEU A 21 -1.63 -5.81 13.89
C LEU A 21 -1.53 -4.87 15.09
N HIS A 22 -1.12 -3.61 14.89
CA HIS A 22 -1.09 -2.59 15.94
C HIS A 22 -2.48 -2.32 16.51
N ASP A 23 -3.50 -2.30 15.65
CA ASP A 23 -4.90 -2.13 16.04
C ASP A 23 -5.51 -3.41 16.66
N GLY A 24 -4.72 -4.48 16.84
CA GLY A 24 -5.11 -5.72 17.50
C GLY A 24 -5.86 -6.71 16.63
N ASN A 25 -5.75 -6.60 15.31
CA ASN A 25 -6.45 -7.46 14.36
C ASN A 25 -5.63 -8.69 13.98
N GLU A 26 -6.32 -9.73 13.52
CA GLU A 26 -5.71 -10.91 12.90
C GLU A 26 -5.48 -10.65 11.43
N VAL A 27 -4.31 -11.04 10.92
CA VAL A 27 -3.90 -10.76 9.56
C VAL A 27 -3.30 -12.00 8.90
N ILE A 28 -3.87 -12.36 7.76
CA ILE A 28 -3.35 -13.37 6.84
C ILE A 28 -2.60 -12.62 5.73
N GLY A 29 -1.28 -12.71 5.71
CA GLY A 29 -0.43 -12.11 4.68
C GLY A 29 -0.10 -13.12 3.59
N ILE A 30 -0.36 -12.77 2.32
CA ILE A 30 -0.04 -13.59 1.15
C ILE A 30 1.12 -12.98 0.36
N ASP A 31 2.29 -13.59 0.37
CA ASP A 31 3.46 -13.14 -0.41
C ASP A 31 4.51 -14.25 -0.56
N LYS A 32 5.31 -14.18 -1.62
CA LYS A 32 6.50 -15.02 -1.76
C LYS A 32 7.67 -14.30 -1.10
N MET A 33 8.38 -14.97 -0.19
CA MET A 33 9.62 -14.43 0.41
C MET A 33 10.81 -14.71 -0.52
N ASP A 34 10.75 -14.16 -1.73
CA ASP A 34 11.73 -14.41 -2.80
C ASP A 34 12.92 -13.42 -2.80
N THR A 35 12.96 -12.51 -1.83
CA THR A 35 14.05 -11.53 -1.68
C THR A 35 14.45 -11.41 -0.21
N GLU A 36 15.74 -11.12 0.04
CA GLU A 36 16.27 -10.87 1.39
C GLU A 36 15.52 -9.74 2.10
N LYS A 37 15.11 -8.70 1.36
CA LYS A 37 14.29 -7.61 1.91
C LYS A 37 12.97 -8.14 2.48
N LYS A 38 12.25 -8.98 1.73
CA LYS A 38 10.98 -9.56 2.20
C LYS A 38 11.18 -10.50 3.38
N GLU A 39 12.22 -11.34 3.37
CA GLU A 39 12.58 -12.18 4.52
C GLU A 39 12.82 -11.33 5.78
N ASN A 40 13.57 -10.24 5.65
CA ASN A 40 13.81 -9.32 6.76
C ASN A 40 12.51 -8.63 7.22
N LEU A 41 11.65 -8.18 6.30
CA LEU A 41 10.33 -7.62 6.64
C LEU A 41 9.46 -8.63 7.39
N ALA A 42 9.50 -9.90 7.00
CA ALA A 42 8.80 -10.96 7.71
C ALA A 42 9.27 -11.11 9.16
N LEU A 43 10.56 -10.90 9.46
CA LEU A 43 11.07 -10.96 10.84
C LEU A 43 10.52 -9.86 11.74
N PHE A 44 10.13 -8.70 11.19
CA PHE A 44 9.55 -7.61 11.97
C PHE A 44 8.13 -7.92 12.47
N ILE A 45 7.35 -8.69 11.71
CA ILE A 45 5.94 -8.98 12.04
C ILE A 45 5.67 -10.44 12.42
N GLY A 46 6.54 -11.38 12.04
CA GLY A 46 6.34 -12.83 12.20
C GLY A 46 6.34 -13.33 13.64
N ARG A 47 6.71 -12.48 14.61
CA ARG A 47 6.61 -12.80 16.05
C ARG A 47 5.24 -12.47 16.64
N ASN A 48 4.38 -11.79 15.87
CA ASN A 48 3.03 -11.48 16.31
C ASN A 48 2.14 -12.71 16.10
N SER A 49 1.55 -13.23 17.19
CA SER A 49 0.66 -14.40 17.13
C SER A 49 -0.62 -14.16 16.32
N ALA A 50 -0.99 -12.91 16.08
CA ALA A 50 -2.12 -12.52 15.25
C ALA A 50 -1.77 -12.45 13.75
N PHE A 51 -0.50 -12.68 13.37
CA PHE A 51 -0.07 -12.73 11.98
C PHE A 51 0.13 -14.17 11.52
N ARG A 52 -0.47 -14.52 10.37
CA ARG A 52 -0.23 -15.77 9.64
C ARG A 52 0.27 -15.45 8.25
N HIS A 53 1.39 -16.05 7.85
CA HIS A 53 1.92 -15.93 6.49
C HIS A 53 1.57 -17.18 5.69
N GLU A 54 1.17 -16.97 4.42
CA GLU A 54 0.99 -18.02 3.43
C GLU A 54 1.64 -17.54 2.12
N GLU A 55 2.20 -18.46 1.33
CA GLU A 55 2.79 -18.08 0.02
C GLU A 55 1.73 -17.87 -1.06
N GLU A 56 0.62 -18.61 -0.96
CA GLU A 56 -0.45 -18.66 -1.95
C GLU A 56 -1.83 -18.68 -1.27
N ILE A 57 -2.87 -18.36 -2.04
CA ILE A 57 -4.25 -18.38 -1.55
C ILE A 57 -4.71 -19.84 -1.54
N GLY A 58 -4.52 -20.50 -0.40
CA GLY A 58 -4.94 -21.89 -0.18
C GLY A 58 -6.39 -22.02 0.28
N ASN A 59 -6.88 -23.27 0.30
CA ASN A 59 -8.22 -23.64 0.80
C ASN A 59 -8.43 -23.38 2.31
N ASN A 60 -7.41 -22.92 3.04
CA ASN A 60 -7.49 -22.63 4.47
C ASN A 60 -8.00 -21.21 4.77
N VAL A 61 -8.27 -20.41 3.73
CA VAL A 61 -8.92 -19.10 3.85
C VAL A 61 -10.44 -19.28 3.77
N ASN A 62 -11.01 -20.02 4.73
CA ASN A 62 -12.46 -20.31 4.76
C ASN A 62 -13.25 -19.40 5.73
N ASP A 63 -12.56 -18.52 6.45
CA ASP A 63 -13.21 -17.62 7.39
C ASP A 63 -13.79 -16.40 6.67
N GLU A 64 -14.92 -15.88 7.17
CA GLU A 64 -15.48 -14.62 6.67
C GLU A 64 -14.55 -13.47 7.05
N MET A 65 -14.01 -12.78 6.04
CA MET A 65 -13.02 -11.73 6.25
C MET A 65 -13.68 -10.38 6.51
N THR A 66 -13.06 -9.58 7.36
CA THR A 66 -13.48 -8.18 7.56
C THR A 66 -13.13 -7.35 6.33
N ALA A 67 -11.88 -7.42 5.87
CA ALA A 67 -11.50 -6.85 4.60
C ALA A 67 -10.40 -7.64 3.90
N ILE A 68 -10.37 -7.54 2.57
CA ILE A 68 -9.27 -8.00 1.73
C ILE A 68 -8.61 -6.78 1.09
N TYR A 69 -7.30 -6.67 1.26
CA TYR A 69 -6.44 -5.71 0.59
C TYR A 69 -5.60 -6.44 -0.46
N HIS A 70 -5.90 -6.19 -1.74
CA HIS A 70 -5.09 -6.66 -2.85
C HIS A 70 -4.19 -5.54 -3.35
N ILE A 71 -2.86 -5.73 -3.34
CA ILE A 71 -1.89 -4.68 -3.68
C ILE A 71 -1.20 -5.07 -4.96
N SER A 72 -1.80 -4.73 -6.10
CA SER A 72 -1.19 -5.03 -7.40
C SER A 72 -1.84 -4.24 -8.52
N ASP A 73 -1.05 -3.94 -9.54
CA ASP A 73 -1.57 -3.54 -10.84
C ASP A 73 -2.07 -4.73 -11.68
N GLN A 74 -1.74 -5.98 -11.28
CA GLN A 74 -2.05 -7.20 -12.00
C GLN A 74 -3.35 -7.87 -11.52
N ILE A 75 -4.07 -8.48 -12.47
CA ILE A 75 -5.38 -9.13 -12.25
C ILE A 75 -5.22 -10.66 -12.00
N GLU A 76 -4.01 -11.19 -12.01
CA GLU A 76 -3.72 -12.64 -12.02
C GLU A 76 -4.40 -13.41 -10.87
N ARG A 77 -4.49 -12.82 -9.67
CA ARG A 77 -5.12 -13.43 -8.48
C ARG A 77 -6.62 -13.15 -8.31
N SER A 78 -7.26 -12.52 -9.30
CA SER A 78 -8.66 -12.08 -9.20
C SER A 78 -9.65 -13.22 -8.98
N LYS A 79 -9.42 -14.39 -9.57
CA LYS A 79 -10.34 -15.54 -9.40
C LYS A 79 -10.24 -16.16 -8.01
N GLU A 80 -9.03 -16.32 -7.49
CA GLU A 80 -8.78 -16.88 -6.15
C GLU A 80 -9.37 -15.96 -5.08
N LEU A 81 -9.07 -14.65 -5.16
CA LEU A 81 -9.59 -13.67 -4.22
C LEU A 81 -11.10 -13.45 -4.32
N ALA A 82 -11.69 -13.56 -5.51
CA ALA A 82 -13.14 -13.44 -5.68
C ALA A 82 -13.93 -14.59 -5.04
N SER A 83 -13.27 -15.68 -4.68
CA SER A 83 -13.91 -16.83 -4.01
C SER A 83 -14.01 -16.65 -2.49
N ILE A 84 -13.28 -15.70 -1.92
CA ILE A 84 -13.25 -15.43 -0.48
C ILE A 84 -14.32 -14.40 -0.13
N SER A 85 -15.16 -14.72 0.85
CA SER A 85 -16.16 -13.79 1.35
C SER A 85 -15.53 -12.74 2.27
N ALA A 86 -15.75 -11.47 1.97
CA ALA A 86 -15.34 -10.36 2.81
C ALA A 86 -16.35 -9.23 2.80
N ARG A 87 -16.45 -8.50 3.92
CA ARG A 87 -17.28 -7.30 4.00
C ARG A 87 -16.78 -6.20 3.08
N ASN A 88 -15.46 -6.00 3.03
CA ASN A 88 -14.79 -4.97 2.24
C ASN A 88 -13.72 -5.58 1.34
N ASN A 89 -13.80 -5.32 0.04
CA ASN A 89 -12.83 -5.79 -0.95
C ASN A 89 -12.16 -4.59 -1.60
N ILE A 90 -10.86 -4.39 -1.34
CA ILE A 90 -10.12 -3.21 -1.76
C ILE A 90 -8.93 -3.63 -2.62
N ASN A 91 -8.88 -3.12 -3.84
CA ASN A 91 -7.73 -3.24 -4.73
C ASN A 91 -6.94 -1.93 -4.74
N ILE A 92 -5.65 -1.98 -4.46
CA ILE A 92 -4.74 -0.83 -4.44
C ILE A 92 -3.83 -0.94 -5.67
N LYS A 93 -3.96 0.04 -6.58
CA LYS A 93 -3.19 0.10 -7.83
C LYS A 93 -2.36 1.36 -7.91
N PHE A 94 -1.19 1.27 -8.52
CA PHE A 94 -0.27 2.39 -8.71
C PHE A 94 -0.30 2.92 -10.15
N SER A 95 -0.67 2.08 -11.11
CA SER A 95 -0.80 2.46 -12.51
C SER A 95 -2.18 3.03 -12.85
N LYS A 96 -2.21 4.17 -13.56
CA LYS A 96 -3.45 4.78 -14.06
C LYS A 96 -4.11 3.98 -15.20
N LYS A 97 -3.35 3.10 -15.86
CA LYS A 97 -3.77 2.41 -17.10
C LYS A 97 -4.38 1.03 -16.85
N SER A 98 -4.31 0.49 -15.64
CA SER A 98 -4.87 -0.83 -15.35
C SER A 98 -6.39 -0.80 -15.21
N LYS A 99 -7.02 -1.87 -15.72
CA LYS A 99 -8.47 -2.07 -15.61
C LYS A 99 -8.86 -2.30 -14.14
N PRO A 100 -10.11 -2.01 -13.76
CA PRO A 100 -10.64 -2.39 -12.46
C PRO A 100 -10.47 -3.90 -12.22
N PHE A 101 -10.12 -4.28 -11.00
CA PHE A 101 -9.77 -5.66 -10.64
C PHE A 101 -10.95 -6.63 -10.76
N HIS A 102 -12.08 -6.27 -10.12
CA HIS A 102 -13.35 -7.00 -10.17
C HIS A 102 -14.51 -5.99 -9.96
N ASN A 103 -15.73 -6.33 -10.36
CA ASN A 103 -16.85 -5.38 -10.29
C ASN A 103 -17.29 -5.07 -8.85
N ASP A 104 -17.12 -6.03 -7.94
CA ASP A 104 -17.53 -5.90 -6.54
C ASP A 104 -16.41 -5.37 -5.63
N TRP A 105 -15.30 -4.93 -6.23
CA TRP A 105 -14.13 -4.43 -5.52
C TRP A 105 -14.03 -2.92 -5.67
N THR A 106 -13.69 -2.26 -4.57
CA THR A 106 -13.30 -0.85 -4.59
C THR A 106 -11.86 -0.75 -5.07
N THR A 107 -11.63 -0.17 -6.25
CA THR A 107 -10.28 0.03 -6.77
C THR A 107 -9.77 1.42 -6.42
N ILE A 108 -8.67 1.51 -5.68
CA ILE A 108 -8.01 2.75 -5.32
C ILE A 108 -6.83 2.96 -6.26
N VAL A 109 -6.86 4.06 -7.01
CA VAL A 109 -5.73 4.53 -7.82
C VAL A 109 -4.88 5.43 -6.94
N CYS A 110 -3.74 4.90 -6.50
CA CYS A 110 -2.86 5.60 -5.60
C CYS A 110 -2.24 6.84 -6.27
N PRO A 111 -2.07 7.92 -5.50
CA PRO A 111 -1.19 9.01 -5.89
C PRO A 111 0.26 8.54 -5.73
N ILE A 112 1.23 9.40 -6.01
CA ILE A 112 2.63 9.11 -5.72
C ILE A 112 2.78 8.98 -4.20
N LEU A 113 3.17 7.80 -3.73
CA LEU A 113 3.35 7.53 -2.31
C LEU A 113 4.85 7.51 -1.96
N CYS A 114 5.19 7.91 -0.73
CA CYS A 114 6.51 7.67 -0.17
C CYS A 114 6.43 7.16 1.27
N GLY A 115 7.41 6.36 1.69
CA GLY A 115 7.43 5.79 3.03
C GLY A 115 8.67 4.96 3.31
N GLU A 116 8.80 4.53 4.55
CA GLU A 116 9.78 3.53 4.96
C GLU A 116 9.60 2.26 4.13
N TRP A 117 10.71 1.56 3.89
CA TRP A 117 10.82 0.36 3.06
C TRP A 117 10.52 0.53 1.57
N MET A 118 10.12 1.70 1.07
CA MET A 118 10.00 1.93 -0.38
C MET A 118 11.35 1.78 -1.08
N GLU A 119 11.40 1.23 -2.28
CA GLU A 119 12.65 1.18 -3.06
C GLU A 119 13.15 2.58 -3.36
N ARG A 120 14.43 2.85 -3.08
CA ARG A 120 15.02 4.19 -3.17
C ARG A 120 16.54 4.13 -3.13
N ASP A 121 17.16 5.25 -3.44
CA ASP A 121 18.56 5.54 -3.16
C ASP A 121 18.69 6.78 -2.24
N ASP A 122 19.89 7.35 -2.19
CA ASP A 122 20.18 8.55 -1.40
C ASP A 122 19.44 9.81 -1.88
N GLU A 123 19.13 9.93 -3.18
CA GLU A 123 18.62 11.14 -3.83
C GLU A 123 17.14 11.09 -4.20
N GLY A 124 16.56 9.90 -4.37
CA GLY A 124 15.20 9.74 -4.84
C GLY A 124 14.70 8.31 -4.82
N PHE A 125 13.59 8.09 -5.52
CA PHE A 125 12.94 6.79 -5.69
C PHE A 125 12.24 6.71 -7.03
N TYR A 126 11.90 5.50 -7.45
CA TYR A 126 11.13 5.27 -8.67
C TYR A 126 9.63 5.13 -8.37
N TRP A 127 8.81 5.74 -9.22
CA TRP A 127 7.36 5.56 -9.25
C TRP A 127 6.92 5.15 -10.66
N GLY A 128 6.71 3.85 -10.86
CA GLY A 128 6.65 3.28 -12.21
C GLY A 128 7.98 3.49 -12.93
N ASP A 129 7.94 4.08 -14.12
CA ASP A 129 9.15 4.34 -14.92
C ASP A 129 9.82 5.69 -14.62
N GLU A 130 9.28 6.46 -13.66
CA GLU A 130 9.72 7.83 -13.38
C GLU A 130 10.51 7.91 -12.08
N TYR A 131 11.71 8.49 -12.15
CA TYR A 131 12.54 8.77 -10.98
C TYR A 131 12.19 10.13 -10.38
N ILE A 132 11.89 10.15 -9.08
CA ILE A 132 11.46 11.33 -8.33
C ILE A 132 12.52 11.65 -7.28
N ARG A 133 13.20 12.78 -7.46
CA ARG A 133 14.21 13.27 -6.51
C ARG A 133 13.55 13.91 -5.30
N PHE A 134 14.12 13.71 -4.11
CA PHE A 134 13.63 14.30 -2.85
C PHE A 134 13.71 15.83 -2.84
N ASP A 135 14.62 16.43 -3.61
CA ASP A 135 14.77 17.88 -3.74
C ASP A 135 13.90 18.49 -4.87
N SER A 136 13.09 17.68 -5.55
CA SER A 136 12.24 18.15 -6.65
C SER A 136 10.94 18.78 -6.15
N ARG A 137 10.44 19.79 -6.87
CA ARG A 137 9.10 20.35 -6.62
C ARG A 137 8.00 19.30 -6.69
N ARG A 138 8.16 18.33 -7.60
CA ARG A 138 7.21 17.25 -7.75
C ARG A 138 7.07 16.43 -6.46
N PHE A 139 8.18 16.21 -5.74
CA PHE A 139 8.11 15.60 -4.42
C PHE A 139 7.27 16.44 -3.45
N ASP A 140 7.54 17.75 -3.39
CA ASP A 140 6.88 18.65 -2.45
C ASP A 140 5.38 18.82 -2.73
N ASP A 141 4.99 18.78 -4.01
CA ASP A 141 3.63 19.07 -4.45
C ASP A 141 2.75 17.80 -4.55
N GLU A 142 3.30 16.68 -5.04
CA GLU A 142 2.51 15.51 -5.45
C GLU A 142 2.61 14.31 -4.50
N VAL A 143 3.67 14.20 -3.69
CA VAL A 143 3.96 12.96 -2.94
C VAL A 143 3.22 12.93 -1.61
N ILE A 144 2.44 11.86 -1.39
CA ILE A 144 1.76 11.60 -0.12
C ILE A 144 2.55 10.59 0.69
N TYR A 145 2.76 10.92 1.96
CA TYR A 145 3.45 10.02 2.87
C TYR A 145 2.55 8.84 3.29
N ILE A 146 3.15 7.66 3.42
CA ILE A 146 2.44 6.39 3.58
C ILE A 146 1.51 6.37 4.79
N ASP A 147 1.92 6.90 5.94
CA ASP A 147 1.04 6.96 7.13
C ASP A 147 -0.25 7.73 6.87
N ASP A 148 -0.19 8.80 6.05
CA ASP A 148 -1.36 9.62 5.73
C ASP A 148 -2.29 8.83 4.79
N PHE A 149 -1.74 8.12 3.82
CA PHE A 149 -2.49 7.21 2.96
C PHE A 149 -3.14 6.07 3.76
N ILE A 150 -2.40 5.39 4.63
CA ILE A 150 -2.92 4.30 5.48
C ILE A 150 -4.02 4.81 6.40
N SER A 151 -3.83 5.98 7.02
CA SER A 151 -4.85 6.59 7.87
C SER A 151 -6.14 6.88 7.11
N TRP A 152 -6.05 7.29 5.85
CA TRP A 152 -7.20 7.50 5.00
C TRP A 152 -7.83 6.18 4.52
N LEU A 153 -7.03 5.18 4.15
CA LEU A 153 -7.48 3.88 3.69
C LEU A 153 -8.40 3.21 4.73
N PHE A 154 -8.04 3.29 6.00
CA PHE A 154 -8.83 2.73 7.09
C PHE A 154 -10.09 3.56 7.40
N GLN A 155 -10.06 4.89 7.15
CA GLN A 155 -11.28 5.69 7.22
C GLN A 155 -12.26 5.31 6.11
N LEU A 156 -11.75 5.04 4.90
CA LEU A 156 -12.57 4.55 3.79
C LEU A 156 -13.18 3.19 4.12
N GLU A 157 -12.40 2.25 4.64
CA GLU A 157 -12.85 0.90 5.01
C GLU A 157 -13.99 0.94 6.05
N ASN A 158 -13.90 1.84 7.01
CA ASN A 158 -14.93 2.08 8.03
C ASN A 158 -16.12 2.93 7.54
N SER A 159 -16.05 3.46 6.32
CA SER A 159 -17.12 4.26 5.73
C SER A 159 -18.14 3.38 4.98
N ASN A 160 -19.31 3.95 4.65
CA ASN A 160 -20.30 3.31 3.78
C ASN A 160 -20.08 3.63 2.29
N ILE A 161 -18.91 4.16 1.92
CA ILE A 161 -18.62 4.54 0.53
C ILE A 161 -18.38 3.27 -0.28
N LYS A 162 -19.26 3.01 -1.24
CA LYS A 162 -19.12 1.94 -2.23
C LYS A 162 -18.87 2.56 -3.60
N ALA A 163 -17.60 2.82 -3.90
CA ALA A 163 -17.17 3.32 -5.20
C ALA A 163 -16.38 2.24 -5.93
N ARG A 164 -16.70 1.98 -7.19
CA ARG A 164 -15.97 1.01 -8.00
C ARG A 164 -14.51 1.42 -8.21
N GLU A 165 -14.28 2.72 -8.39
CA GLU A 165 -12.95 3.29 -8.52
C GLU A 165 -12.89 4.60 -7.71
N ILE A 166 -11.81 4.78 -6.97
CA ILE A 166 -11.45 5.98 -6.23
C ILE A 166 -10.09 6.43 -6.74
N ARG A 167 -9.99 7.67 -7.22
CA ARG A 167 -8.72 8.25 -7.67
C ARG A 167 -8.25 9.23 -6.61
N LEU A 168 -7.05 9.00 -6.10
CA LEU A 168 -6.47 9.85 -5.07
C LEU A 168 -5.51 10.86 -5.68
N HIS A 169 -5.59 12.07 -5.16
CA HIS A 169 -4.76 13.19 -5.56
C HIS A 169 -4.13 13.83 -4.32
N SER A 170 -2.91 14.34 -4.48
CA SER A 170 -2.34 15.28 -3.51
C SER A 170 -3.13 16.59 -3.57
N ASN A 171 -3.35 17.20 -2.40
CA ASN A 171 -4.20 18.39 -2.23
C ASN A 171 -3.64 19.68 -2.87
N GLN A 172 -2.56 19.60 -3.66
CA GLN A 172 -1.86 20.77 -4.20
C GLN A 172 -2.05 21.06 -5.69
N MET A 173 -2.82 20.27 -6.45
CA MET A 173 -3.15 20.64 -7.83
C MET A 173 -4.42 21.48 -7.89
N THR A 174 -4.22 22.79 -8.04
CA THR A 174 -5.22 23.75 -8.50
C THR A 174 -5.85 23.27 -9.81
N GLY A 175 -7.17 23.12 -9.78
CA GLY A 175 -7.96 22.48 -10.82
C GLY A 175 -7.77 23.03 -12.24
N ASN A 176 -7.80 22.10 -13.18
CA ASN A 176 -8.14 22.35 -14.59
C ASN A 176 -8.78 21.10 -15.25
N GLY A 177 -9.38 20.21 -14.45
CA GLY A 177 -10.03 18.99 -14.93
C GLY A 177 -11.46 18.90 -14.42
N THR A 178 -12.34 18.32 -15.24
CA THR A 178 -13.69 17.91 -14.84
C THR A 178 -13.59 16.87 -13.71
N ASP A 179 -13.58 17.33 -12.46
CA ASP A 179 -13.57 16.47 -11.27
C ASP A 179 -14.73 15.46 -11.36
N ARG A 180 -14.41 14.17 -11.31
CA ARG A 180 -15.43 13.12 -11.20
C ARG A 180 -15.79 12.94 -9.73
N ALA A 181 -17.00 12.47 -9.46
CA ALA A 181 -17.42 12.14 -8.08
C ALA A 181 -16.55 11.04 -7.41
N SER A 182 -15.71 10.34 -8.18
CA SER A 182 -14.74 9.34 -7.73
C SER A 182 -13.38 9.91 -7.32
N ASP A 183 -13.14 11.19 -7.54
CA ASP A 183 -11.84 11.81 -7.31
C ASP A 183 -11.80 12.39 -5.89
N LEU A 184 -10.83 11.93 -5.09
CA LEU A 184 -10.65 12.32 -3.70
C LEU A 184 -9.26 12.92 -3.50
N TYR A 185 -9.20 13.94 -2.65
CA TYR A 185 -7.98 14.67 -2.36
C TYR A 185 -7.52 14.36 -0.94
N LEU A 186 -6.24 13.98 -0.79
CA LEU A 186 -5.64 13.70 0.50
C LEU A 186 -4.87 14.91 1.02
N CYS A 187 -5.32 15.43 2.15
CA CYS A 187 -4.59 16.43 2.91
C CYS A 187 -3.39 15.77 3.61
N GLN A 188 -2.18 16.11 3.17
CA GLN A 188 -0.96 15.69 3.85
C GLN A 188 -0.89 16.32 5.25
N ARG A 189 -0.61 15.51 6.26
CA ARG A 189 -0.44 15.98 7.65
C ARG A 189 1.02 16.31 7.94
N LYS A 190 1.95 15.62 7.29
CA LYS A 190 3.39 15.88 7.41
C LYS A 190 3.83 16.85 6.31
N SER A 191 4.66 17.83 6.67
CA SER A 191 5.30 18.69 5.66
C SER A 191 6.31 17.88 4.84
N PRO A 192 6.58 18.26 3.57
CA PRO A 192 7.58 17.58 2.74
C PRO A 192 8.94 17.44 3.43
N ASP A 193 9.41 18.48 4.14
CA ASP A 193 10.66 18.43 4.91
C ASP A 193 10.65 17.37 6.03
N ARG A 194 9.50 17.21 6.70
CA ARG A 194 9.35 16.19 7.73
C ARG A 194 9.38 14.79 7.10
N CYS A 195 8.73 14.61 5.96
CA CYS A 195 8.77 13.35 5.21
C CYS A 195 10.20 13.01 4.81
N LYS A 196 10.92 13.93 4.15
CA LYS A 196 12.34 13.74 3.75
C LYS A 196 13.20 13.33 4.93
N ARG A 197 13.07 14.02 6.07
CA ARG A 197 13.83 13.71 7.29
C ARG A 197 13.58 12.27 7.76
N LEU A 198 12.32 11.86 7.87
CA LEU A 198 11.96 10.50 8.29
C LEU A 198 12.53 9.45 7.33
N LEU A 199 12.37 9.68 6.03
CA LEU A 199 12.87 8.79 4.99
C LEU A 199 14.40 8.64 5.05
N HIS A 200 15.14 9.74 5.20
CA HIS A 200 16.60 9.70 5.31
C HIS A 200 17.08 9.08 6.62
N GLU A 201 16.42 9.37 7.74
CA GLU A 201 16.75 8.76 9.04
C GLU A 201 16.56 7.24 8.99
N HIS A 202 15.41 6.79 8.48
CA HIS A 202 15.14 5.38 8.30
C HIS A 202 16.15 4.71 7.35
N TYR A 203 16.39 5.30 6.18
CA TYR A 203 17.33 4.76 5.20
C TYR A 203 18.76 4.64 5.77
N ARG A 204 19.22 5.59 6.59
CA ARG A 204 20.53 5.49 7.27
C ARG A 204 20.58 4.32 8.25
N ASN A 205 19.52 4.11 9.02
CA ASN A 205 19.45 3.05 10.02
C ASN A 205 19.34 1.65 9.40
N PHE A 206 18.71 1.55 8.23
CA PHE A 206 18.38 0.28 7.58
C PHE A 206 19.01 0.10 6.20
N ARG A 207 20.05 0.87 5.85
CA ARG A 207 20.62 0.94 4.49
C ARG A 207 20.93 -0.43 3.87
N ASN A 208 21.42 -1.35 4.68
CA ASN A 208 21.77 -2.71 4.24
C ASN A 208 20.55 -3.51 3.73
N LEU A 209 19.34 -3.20 4.22
CA LEU A 209 18.10 -3.85 3.81
C LEU A 209 17.47 -3.22 2.56
N TYR A 210 17.93 -2.05 2.15
CA TYR A 210 17.50 -1.39 0.91
C TYR A 210 18.37 -1.79 -0.29
N ASN A 211 19.66 -2.04 -0.05
CA ASN A 211 20.66 -2.27 -1.10
C ASN A 211 20.76 -3.74 -1.53
N VAL A 212 19.64 -4.34 -1.92
CA VAL A 212 19.65 -5.66 -2.55
C VAL A 212 19.30 -5.51 -4.02
N THR A 213 20.19 -4.88 -4.79
CA THR A 213 20.24 -5.11 -6.23
C THR A 213 21.65 -4.90 -6.78
N ASN A 214 22.23 -6.01 -7.23
CA ASN A 214 23.43 -6.23 -8.05
C ASN A 214 24.74 -6.63 -7.32
N MET A 215 24.83 -7.91 -6.94
CA MET A 215 25.93 -8.76 -7.46
C MET A 215 25.38 -9.63 -8.57
#